data_AF-A0A2E2WKN6-F1
#
_entry.id   AF-A0A2E2WKN6-F1
#
_cell.length_a   1.000
_cell.length_b   1.000
_cell.length_c   1.000
_cell.angle_alpha   90.00
_cell.angle_beta   90.00
_cell.angle_gamma   90.00
#
_symmetry.space_group_name_H-M   'P 1'
#
loop_
_entity.id
_entity.type
_entity.pdbx_description
1 polymer ?
#
loop_
_entity_poly.entity_id
_entity_poly.type
_entity_poly.pdbx_seq_one_letter_code
_entity_poly.pdbx_strand_id
1 'polypeptide(L)'
;MMLPPNDTKNPHAAAAGAYGTSAQKLTPDQRELEGHVLLKSAKFLQDLQNDWDNVTNDILEQTLKYNRQIWMLFYDAAIENPEGNRPNDLRSNIINLANFIFKSEVSIMADPQKEKLTPIININREIAAGLMTKQENGSNQDASAEENAVSSVSDSA
;
A
#
# COMPACT_ATOMS: atom_id res chain seq x y z
N MET A 1 39.43 14.54 -47.89
CA MET A 1 38.20 13.74 -47.97
C MET A 1 37.80 13.44 -46.52
N MET A 2 36.79 14.13 -46.00
CA MET A 2 36.48 14.27 -44.58
C MET A 2 35.26 13.41 -44.22
N LEU A 3 35.37 12.53 -43.22
CA LEU A 3 34.24 11.88 -42.55
C LEU A 3 34.31 12.28 -41.06
N PRO A 4 33.23 12.83 -40.46
CA PRO A 4 33.23 13.16 -39.04
C PRO A 4 33.03 11.90 -38.16
N PRO A 5 33.58 11.87 -36.94
CA PRO A 5 33.26 10.85 -35.96
C PRO A 5 31.83 11.06 -35.43
N ASN A 6 31.09 9.96 -35.32
CA ASN A 6 29.69 9.93 -34.91
C ASN A 6 29.61 9.96 -33.37
N ASP A 7 29.42 11.15 -32.78
CA ASP A 7 29.15 11.33 -31.35
C ASP A 7 27.69 10.97 -31.03
N THR A 8 27.40 9.69 -30.81
CA THR A 8 26.11 9.26 -30.24
C THR A 8 26.14 9.40 -28.72
N LYS A 9 25.99 10.63 -28.22
CA LYS A 9 25.55 10.87 -26.83
C LYS A 9 24.13 10.33 -26.68
N ASN A 10 24.03 9.11 -26.19
CA ASN A 10 22.77 8.45 -25.88
C ASN A 10 22.19 9.09 -24.59
N PRO A 11 21.13 9.93 -24.65
CA PRO A 11 20.63 10.66 -23.49
C PRO A 11 19.72 9.82 -22.58
N HIS A 12 19.58 8.52 -22.84
CA HIS A 12 18.69 7.62 -22.09
C HIS A 12 19.39 6.81 -20.98
N ALA A 13 20.69 7.01 -20.77
CA ALA A 13 21.44 6.35 -19.68
C ALA A 13 21.25 7.02 -18.30
N ALA A 14 20.41 8.04 -18.20
CA ALA A 14 20.09 8.73 -16.95
C ALA A 14 18.58 8.66 -16.64
N ALA A 15 18.03 7.46 -16.57
CA ALA A 15 16.65 7.26 -16.09
C ALA A 15 16.42 5.91 -15.38
N ALA A 16 17.48 5.29 -14.85
CA ALA A 16 17.40 4.01 -14.15
C ALA A 16 18.03 4.04 -12.74
N GLY A 17 18.03 5.22 -12.10
CA GLY A 17 18.60 5.42 -10.76
C GLY A 17 17.70 6.22 -9.81
N ALA A 18 16.42 6.39 -10.13
CA ALA A 18 15.53 7.32 -9.40
C ALA A 18 14.25 6.70 -8.84
N TYR A 19 14.16 5.36 -8.73
CA TYR A 19 13.02 4.67 -8.10
C TYR A 19 13.38 3.71 -6.95
N GLY A 20 14.62 3.76 -6.46
CA GLY A 20 14.99 3.24 -5.13
C GLY A 20 14.99 4.31 -4.05
N THR A 21 15.18 5.58 -4.44
CA THR A 21 15.34 6.73 -3.52
C THR A 21 14.09 7.62 -3.43
N SER A 22 13.07 7.37 -4.27
CA SER A 22 11.84 8.17 -4.34
C SER A 22 10.64 7.56 -3.60
N ALA A 23 10.70 6.29 -3.18
CA ALA A 23 9.70 5.72 -2.27
C ALA A 23 9.69 6.42 -0.90
N GLN A 24 10.86 6.90 -0.46
CA GLN A 24 11.04 7.59 0.82
C GLN A 24 10.70 9.09 0.79
N LYS A 25 10.62 9.70 -0.40
CA LYS A 25 10.47 11.16 -0.55
C LYS A 25 9.07 11.62 -0.99
N LEU A 26 8.16 10.71 -1.35
CA LEU A 26 6.82 11.06 -1.88
C LEU A 26 5.61 10.64 -1.03
N THR A 27 5.74 9.86 0.04
CA THR A 27 4.62 8.96 0.44
C THR A 27 3.97 9.09 1.83
N PRO A 28 4.09 10.20 2.60
CA PRO A 28 3.14 10.45 3.70
C PRO A 28 1.71 10.75 3.19
N ASP A 29 1.58 11.68 2.23
CA ASP A 29 0.28 12.18 1.75
C ASP A 29 -0.53 11.11 1.00
N GLN A 30 0.13 10.31 0.16
CA GLN A 30 -0.56 9.26 -0.60
C GLN A 30 -1.06 8.11 0.29
N ARG A 31 -0.25 7.62 1.24
CA ARG A 31 -0.65 6.51 2.13
C ARG A 31 -1.75 6.95 3.08
N GLU A 32 -1.64 8.17 3.59
CA GLU A 32 -2.67 8.79 4.43
C GLU A 32 -3.99 8.92 3.64
N LEU A 33 -3.93 9.41 2.39
CA LEU A 33 -5.10 9.50 1.50
C LEU A 33 -5.75 8.14 1.24
N GLU A 34 -4.96 7.11 0.94
CA GLU A 34 -5.44 5.72 0.77
C GLU A 34 -6.16 5.22 2.04
N GLY A 35 -5.59 5.50 3.22
CA GLY A 35 -6.23 5.22 4.50
C GLY A 35 -7.57 5.95 4.67
N HIS A 36 -7.64 7.24 4.32
CA HIS A 36 -8.88 8.02 4.43
C HIS A 36 -10.00 7.47 3.53
N VAL A 37 -9.65 7.03 2.32
CA VAL A 37 -10.60 6.43 1.39
C VAL A 37 -11.16 5.11 1.96
N LEU A 38 -10.32 4.28 2.56
CA LEU A 38 -10.77 3.06 3.27
C LEU A 38 -11.67 3.36 4.46
N LEU A 39 -11.34 4.36 5.30
CA LEU A 39 -12.21 4.78 6.41
C LEU A 39 -13.56 5.29 5.93
N LYS A 40 -13.58 6.06 4.83
CA LYS A 40 -14.82 6.52 4.21
C LYS A 40 -15.69 5.36 3.75
N SER A 41 -15.10 4.35 3.09
CA SER A 41 -15.80 3.13 2.71
C SER A 41 -16.34 2.36 3.92
N ALA A 42 -15.51 2.19 4.96
CA ALA A 42 -15.93 1.56 6.21
C ALA A 42 -17.10 2.30 6.88
N LYS A 43 -17.11 3.63 6.82
CA LYS A 43 -18.23 4.45 7.30
C LYS A 43 -19.51 4.19 6.50
N PHE A 44 -19.44 4.18 5.16
CA PHE A 44 -20.63 3.90 4.34
C PHE A 44 -21.21 2.53 4.63
N LEU A 45 -20.38 1.50 4.74
CA LEU A 45 -20.82 0.15 5.09
C LEU A 45 -21.42 0.09 6.50
N GLN A 46 -20.84 0.82 7.47
CA GLN A 46 -21.40 0.93 8.83
C GLN A 46 -22.75 1.63 8.83
N ASP A 47 -22.91 2.71 8.06
CA ASP A 47 -24.16 3.45 7.95
C ASP A 47 -25.26 2.54 7.36
N LEU A 48 -24.96 1.72 6.35
CA LEU A 48 -25.89 0.69 5.86
C LEU A 48 -26.25 -0.33 6.94
N GLN A 49 -25.27 -0.83 7.70
CA GLN A 49 -25.50 -1.82 8.74
C GLN A 49 -26.41 -1.26 9.87
N ASN A 50 -26.25 0.02 10.20
CA ASN A 50 -27.01 0.69 11.25
C ASN A 50 -28.46 1.00 10.83
N ASP A 51 -28.68 1.31 9.54
CA ASP A 51 -29.99 1.66 8.98
C ASP A 51 -30.57 0.56 8.07
N TRP A 52 -30.24 -0.70 8.39
CA TRP A 52 -30.45 -1.84 7.49
C TRP A 52 -31.89 -2.00 6.99
N ASP A 53 -32.88 -1.72 7.83
CA ASP A 53 -34.30 -1.86 7.49
C ASP A 53 -34.76 -0.89 6.39
N ASN A 54 -33.99 0.19 6.14
CA ASN A 54 -34.26 1.18 5.10
C ASN A 54 -33.33 1.04 3.88
N VAL A 55 -32.41 0.07 3.89
CA VAL A 55 -31.46 -0.15 2.78
C VAL A 55 -32.15 -0.84 1.62
N THR A 56 -32.13 -0.20 0.45
CA THR A 56 -32.56 -0.82 -0.81
C THR A 56 -31.40 -1.61 -1.44
N ASN A 57 -31.73 -2.55 -2.33
CA ASN A 57 -30.72 -3.30 -3.09
C ASN A 57 -29.80 -2.38 -3.91
N ASP A 58 -30.33 -1.28 -4.45
CA ASP A 58 -29.54 -0.31 -5.23
C ASP A 58 -28.52 0.43 -4.33
N ILE A 59 -28.94 0.86 -3.15
CA ILE A 59 -28.04 1.50 -2.17
C ILE A 59 -26.95 0.53 -1.70
N LEU A 60 -27.33 -0.73 -1.44
CA LEU A 60 -26.39 -1.79 -1.07
C LEU A 60 -25.37 -2.03 -2.18
N GLU A 61 -25.84 -2.23 -3.42
CA GLU A 61 -24.98 -2.49 -4.58
C GLU A 61 -24.00 -1.34 -4.83
N GLN A 62 -24.48 -0.09 -4.80
CA GLN A 62 -23.64 1.08 -5.01
C GLN A 62 -22.55 1.20 -3.94
N THR A 63 -22.90 0.93 -2.67
CA THR A 63 -21.93 0.99 -1.56
C THR A 63 -20.89 -0.12 -1.66
N LEU A 64 -21.31 -1.36 -1.96
CA LEU A 64 -20.38 -2.47 -2.19
C LEU A 64 -19.51 -2.21 -3.43
N LYS A 65 -20.06 -1.60 -4.49
CA LYS A 65 -19.29 -1.22 -5.68
C LYS A 65 -18.21 -0.17 -5.35
N TYR A 66 -18.53 0.83 -4.52
CA TYR A 66 -17.54 1.81 -4.06
C TYR A 66 -16.40 1.12 -3.30
N ASN A 67 -16.72 0.20 -2.38
CA ASN A 67 -15.72 -0.58 -1.66
C ASN A 67 -14.86 -1.42 -2.62
N ARG A 68 -15.48 -2.14 -3.55
CA ARG A 68 -14.80 -2.94 -4.57
C ARG A 68 -13.82 -2.15 -5.41
N GLN A 69 -14.17 -0.93 -5.81
CA GLN A 69 -13.30 -0.06 -6.60
C GLN A 69 -12.00 0.30 -5.86
N ILE A 70 -12.09 0.53 -4.55
CA ILE A 70 -10.92 0.78 -3.70
C ILE A 70 -10.04 -0.47 -3.68
N TRP A 71 -10.63 -1.65 -3.47
CA TRP A 71 -9.90 -2.92 -3.43
C TRP A 71 -9.29 -3.33 -4.77
N MET A 72 -9.88 -2.94 -5.91
CA MET A 72 -9.25 -3.11 -7.22
C MET A 72 -7.95 -2.31 -7.32
N LEU A 73 -7.90 -1.07 -6.83
CA LEU A 73 -6.66 -0.28 -6.82
C LEU A 73 -5.54 -0.95 -6.01
N PHE A 74 -5.86 -1.48 -4.83
CA PHE A 74 -4.89 -2.22 -4.01
C PHE A 74 -4.44 -3.53 -4.67
N TYR A 75 -5.35 -4.24 -5.32
CA TYR A 75 -5.05 -5.48 -6.05
C TYR A 75 -4.15 -5.21 -7.25
N ASP A 76 -4.49 -4.21 -8.06
CA ASP A 76 -3.73 -3.80 -9.25
C ASP A 76 -2.30 -3.36 -8.84
N ALA A 77 -2.17 -2.53 -7.80
CA ALA A 77 -0.87 -2.14 -7.27
C ALA A 77 -0.04 -3.33 -6.74
N ALA A 78 -0.70 -4.36 -6.20
CA ALA A 78 -0.04 -5.56 -5.72
C ALA A 78 0.47 -6.46 -6.86
N ILE A 79 -0.25 -6.55 -7.98
CA ILE A 79 0.15 -7.35 -9.15
C ILE A 79 1.17 -6.63 -10.05
N GLU A 80 1.08 -5.30 -10.21
CA GLU A 80 1.93 -4.51 -11.11
C GLU A 80 3.36 -4.32 -10.58
N ASN A 81 3.58 -4.57 -9.28
CA ASN A 81 4.90 -4.46 -8.65
C ASN A 81 5.46 -5.84 -8.26
N PRO A 82 5.71 -6.77 -9.21
CA PRO A 82 6.12 -8.14 -8.93
C PRO A 82 7.53 -8.26 -8.33
N GLU A 83 8.40 -7.25 -8.52
CA GLU A 83 9.86 -7.34 -8.34
C GLU A 83 10.47 -6.27 -7.40
N GLY A 84 9.67 -5.61 -6.56
CA GLY A 84 10.16 -4.51 -5.72
C GLY A 84 10.14 -4.82 -4.23
N ASN A 85 11.32 -5.01 -3.60
CA ASN A 85 11.75 -4.89 -2.18
C ASN A 85 10.75 -5.11 -1.01
N ARG A 86 9.52 -5.57 -1.25
CA ARG A 86 8.51 -5.93 -0.27
C ARG A 86 8.61 -7.45 -0.08
N PRO A 87 8.56 -7.95 1.17
CA PRO A 87 8.46 -9.38 1.41
C PRO A 87 7.30 -9.95 0.59
N ASN A 88 7.51 -11.07 -0.11
CA ASN A 88 6.48 -11.76 -0.90
C ASN A 88 5.16 -11.90 -0.10
N ASP A 89 5.28 -12.06 1.22
CA ASP A 89 4.19 -12.15 2.18
C ASP A 89 3.22 -10.96 2.15
N LEU A 90 3.71 -9.71 2.03
CA LEU A 90 2.84 -8.53 2.06
C LEU A 90 1.94 -8.47 0.82
N ARG A 91 2.50 -8.78 -0.35
CA ARG A 91 1.73 -8.83 -1.61
C ARG A 91 0.69 -9.92 -1.54
N SER A 92 1.11 -11.14 -1.16
CA SER A 92 0.22 -12.28 -1.02
C SER A 92 -0.92 -11.97 -0.04
N ASN A 93 -0.64 -11.27 1.05
CA ASN A 93 -1.66 -10.83 2.00
C ASN A 93 -2.68 -9.87 1.38
N ILE A 94 -2.24 -8.85 0.63
CA ILE A 94 -3.15 -7.90 -0.05
C ILE A 94 -4.04 -8.63 -1.07
N ILE A 95 -3.44 -9.51 -1.90
CA ILE A 95 -4.17 -10.31 -2.89
C ILE A 95 -5.21 -11.20 -2.22
N ASN A 96 -4.83 -11.86 -1.12
CA ASN A 96 -5.75 -12.72 -0.37
C ASN A 96 -6.91 -11.94 0.25
N LEU A 97 -6.64 -10.75 0.81
CA LEU A 97 -7.68 -9.87 1.34
C LEU A 97 -8.61 -9.36 0.25
N ALA A 98 -8.08 -8.88 -0.88
CA ALA A 98 -8.90 -8.45 -2.02
C ALA A 98 -9.83 -9.57 -2.51
N ASN A 99 -9.30 -10.78 -2.67
CA ASN A 99 -10.08 -11.96 -3.04
C ASN A 99 -11.17 -12.29 -2.01
N PHE A 100 -10.88 -12.16 -0.71
CA PHE A 100 -11.88 -12.33 0.34
C PHE A 100 -13.00 -11.27 0.23
N ILE A 101 -12.65 -10.01 0.01
CA ILE A 101 -13.62 -8.92 -0.16
C ILE A 101 -14.53 -9.20 -1.36
N PHE A 102 -13.97 -9.51 -2.53
CA PHE A 102 -14.77 -9.75 -3.73
C PHE A 102 -15.75 -10.93 -3.55
N LYS A 103 -15.30 -12.02 -2.93
CA LYS A 103 -16.17 -13.17 -2.62
C LYS A 103 -17.25 -12.80 -1.61
N SER A 104 -16.92 -12.02 -0.59
CA SER A 104 -17.86 -11.57 0.44
C SER A 104 -18.95 -10.68 -0.16
N GLU A 105 -18.59 -9.74 -1.03
CA GLU A 105 -19.54 -8.85 -1.69
C GLU A 105 -20.50 -9.62 -2.61
N VAL A 106 -20.00 -10.62 -3.36
CA VAL A 106 -20.88 -11.51 -4.15
C VAL A 106 -21.84 -12.29 -3.25
N SER A 107 -21.35 -12.79 -2.11
CA SER A 107 -22.20 -13.50 -1.14
C SER A 107 -23.26 -12.60 -0.50
N ILE A 108 -22.93 -11.34 -0.22
CA ILE A 108 -23.88 -10.35 0.30
C ILE A 108 -24.95 -10.03 -0.74
N MET A 109 -24.59 -9.85 -2.02
CA MET A 109 -25.56 -9.60 -3.07
C MET A 109 -26.50 -10.80 -3.31
N ALA A 110 -26.00 -12.02 -3.13
CA ALA A 110 -26.80 -13.24 -3.29
C ALA A 110 -27.76 -13.49 -2.12
N ASP A 111 -27.33 -13.17 -0.90
CA ASP A 111 -28.12 -13.31 0.33
C ASP A 111 -27.78 -12.14 1.28
N PRO A 112 -28.51 -11.01 1.16
CA PRO A 112 -28.23 -9.80 1.93
C PRO A 112 -28.48 -9.98 3.41
N GLN A 113 -27.42 -9.87 4.22
CA GLN A 113 -27.47 -9.94 5.68
C GLN A 113 -26.53 -8.87 6.27
N LYS A 114 -27.01 -8.06 7.21
CA LYS A 114 -26.24 -6.93 7.77
C LYS A 114 -24.96 -7.37 8.46
N GLU A 115 -24.95 -8.57 9.04
CA GLU A 115 -23.81 -9.14 9.76
C GLU A 115 -22.63 -9.44 8.83
N LYS A 116 -22.91 -9.71 7.55
CA LYS A 116 -21.88 -9.97 6.54
C LYS A 116 -21.07 -8.72 6.17
N LEU A 117 -21.53 -7.51 6.53
CA LEU A 117 -20.77 -6.27 6.34
C LEU A 117 -19.65 -6.11 7.39
N THR A 118 -19.82 -6.68 8.59
CA THR A 118 -18.87 -6.50 9.71
C THR A 118 -17.43 -6.86 9.37
N PRO A 119 -17.13 -8.01 8.73
CA PRO A 119 -15.75 -8.34 8.35
C PRO A 119 -15.13 -7.32 7.39
N ILE A 120 -15.91 -6.85 6.40
CA ILE A 120 -15.42 -5.85 5.42
C ILE A 120 -15.12 -4.52 6.11
N ILE A 121 -16.01 -4.07 7.00
CA ILE A 121 -15.82 -2.84 7.79
C ILE A 121 -14.54 -2.92 8.62
N ASN A 122 -14.32 -4.03 9.32
CA ASN A 122 -13.17 -4.20 10.20
C ASN A 122 -11.86 -4.22 9.41
N ILE A 123 -11.80 -4.98 8.30
CA ILE A 123 -10.61 -5.01 7.44
C ILE A 123 -10.29 -3.59 6.94
N ASN A 124 -11.29 -2.84 6.45
CA ASN A 124 -11.06 -1.47 5.96
C ASN A 124 -10.50 -0.56 7.07
N ARG A 125 -10.99 -0.67 8.31
CA ARG A 125 -10.51 0.12 9.45
C ARG A 125 -9.09 -0.27 9.86
N GLU A 126 -8.79 -1.58 9.93
CA GLU A 126 -7.47 -2.09 10.31
C GLU A 126 -6.39 -1.70 9.29
N ILE A 127 -6.68 -1.86 7.99
CA ILE A 127 -5.75 -1.47 6.94
C ILE A 127 -5.56 0.05 6.93
N ALA A 128 -6.64 0.83 7.08
CA ALA A 128 -6.52 2.28 7.17
C ALA A 128 -5.66 2.73 8.36
N ALA A 129 -5.85 2.15 9.54
CA ALA A 129 -5.04 2.44 10.72
C ALA A 129 -3.55 2.12 10.48
N GLY A 130 -3.26 1.00 9.82
CA GLY A 130 -1.91 0.64 9.42
C GLY A 130 -1.28 1.62 8.43
N LEU A 131 -2.03 2.09 7.43
CA LEU A 131 -1.56 3.06 6.44
C LEU A 131 -1.33 4.47 7.02
N MET A 132 -2.16 4.87 7.99
CA MET A 132 -2.06 6.16 8.68
C MET A 132 -1.00 6.20 9.78
N THR A 133 -0.49 5.05 10.20
CA THR A 133 0.61 5.00 11.18
C THR A 133 1.91 5.41 10.48
N LYS A 134 2.44 6.59 10.83
CA LYS A 134 3.77 7.04 10.39
C LYS A 134 4.82 6.05 10.92
N GLN A 135 5.45 5.28 10.04
CA GLN A 135 6.61 4.48 10.44
C GLN A 135 7.77 5.43 10.80
N GLU A 136 8.05 5.61 12.09
CA GLU A 136 9.24 6.34 12.55
C GLU A 136 10.52 5.49 12.58
N ASN A 137 10.51 4.25 12.09
CA ASN A 137 11.66 3.36 12.23
C ASN A 137 12.17 2.84 10.88
N GLY A 138 13.23 3.51 10.39
CA GLY A 138 14.06 3.03 9.27
C GLY A 138 15.44 3.67 9.16
N SER A 139 15.90 4.46 10.15
CA SER A 139 17.19 5.16 10.09
C SER A 139 17.89 5.24 11.45
N ASN A 140 17.96 4.13 12.18
CA ASN A 140 18.78 4.04 13.40
C ASN A 140 19.48 2.66 13.51
N GLN A 141 20.09 2.21 12.42
CA GLN A 141 21.10 1.17 12.43
C GLN A 141 22.26 1.60 11.51
N ASP A 142 23.01 2.63 11.92
CA ASP A 142 24.33 2.97 11.35
C ASP A 142 25.17 3.87 12.29
N ALA A 143 24.92 3.84 13.60
CA ALA A 143 25.65 4.65 14.59
C ALA A 143 26.41 3.83 15.64
N SER A 144 26.94 2.65 15.29
CA SER A 144 27.75 1.84 16.21
C SER A 144 29.02 1.21 15.60
N ALA A 145 29.53 1.75 14.49
CA ALA A 145 30.74 1.21 13.85
C ALA A 145 32.01 2.07 13.99
N GLU A 146 31.99 3.25 14.62
CA GLU A 146 33.17 4.12 14.76
C GLU A 146 33.47 4.49 16.22
N GLU A 147 33.64 3.50 17.09
CA GLU A 147 34.29 3.73 18.41
C GLU A 147 35.09 2.51 18.87
N ASN A 148 35.94 1.95 18.00
CA ASN A 148 36.92 0.95 18.45
C ASN A 148 38.18 0.84 17.57
N ALA A 149 38.68 1.96 17.05
CA ALA A 149 39.90 1.98 16.23
C ALA A 149 41.02 2.93 16.74
N VAL A 150 40.93 3.46 17.97
CA VAL A 150 41.89 4.46 18.49
C VAL A 150 42.69 4.02 19.73
N SER A 151 42.75 2.72 20.08
CA SER A 151 43.48 2.28 21.30
C SER A 151 44.67 1.32 21.11
N SER A 152 45.20 1.07 19.90
CA SER A 152 46.29 0.08 19.74
C SER A 152 47.61 0.53 19.11
N VAL A 153 47.93 1.83 19.07
CA VAL A 153 49.28 2.27 18.66
C VAL A 153 49.89 3.24 19.67
N SER A 154 50.42 2.69 20.76
CA SER A 154 51.51 3.31 21.54
C SER A 154 52.01 2.32 22.59
N ASP A 155 52.99 1.49 22.22
CA ASP A 155 54.05 1.06 23.14
C ASP A 155 55.14 0.31 22.37
N SER A 156 56.25 1.00 22.10
CA SER A 156 57.60 0.44 21.96
C SER A 156 58.58 1.60 21.88
N ALA A 157 59.10 2.00 23.04
CA ALA A 157 60.37 2.70 23.20
C ALA A 157 61.35 1.74 23.87
#